data_AF-A0A820DPN0-F1
#
_entry.id   AF-A0A820DPN0-F1
#
_cell.length_a   1.000
_cell.length_b   1.000
_cell.length_c   1.000
_cell.angle_alpha   90.00
_cell.angle_beta   90.00
_cell.angle_gamma   90.00
#
_symmetry.space_group_name_H-M   'P 1'
#
loop_
_entity.id
_entity.type
_entity.pdbx_description
1 polymer ?
#
loop_
_entity_poly.entity_id
_entity_poly.type
_entity_poly.pdbx_seq_one_letter_code
_entity_poly.pdbx_strand_id
1 'polypeptide(L)' 'MGDTNGKVVAGGNGKGDRLDQLNYPTGVLIDKEKDSFIICNGGNRRVVRWSRRSGTTQGEILVDC' A
#
# COMPACT_ATOMS: atom_id res chain seq x y z
N MET A 1 -0.82 -13.75 -24.30
CA MET A 1 0.48 -13.22 -23.84
C MET A 1 0.23 -12.37 -22.61
N GLY A 2 0.99 -12.57 -21.54
CA GLY A 2 0.86 -11.78 -20.31
C GLY A 2 1.50 -10.41 -20.48
N ASP A 3 0.85 -9.38 -19.96
CA ASP A 3 1.36 -8.00 -19.95
C ASP A 3 2.66 -7.95 -19.12
N THR A 4 3.76 -7.52 -19.73
CA THR A 4 5.07 -7.39 -19.05
C THR A 4 5.18 -6.09 -18.26
N ASN A 5 4.17 -5.22 -18.31
CA ASN A 5 4.16 -3.98 -17.57
C ASN A 5 3.70 -4.21 -16.13
N GLY A 6 4.65 -4.17 -15.20
CA GLY A 6 4.35 -4.09 -13.78
C GLY A 6 3.63 -2.78 -13.46
N LYS A 7 2.63 -2.85 -12.58
CA LYS A 7 1.90 -1.68 -12.09
C LYS A 7 2.24 -1.41 -10.63
N VAL A 8 2.48 -0.14 -10.30
CA VAL A 8 2.56 0.30 -8.90
C VAL A 8 1.16 0.27 -8.30
N VAL A 9 1.00 -0.50 -7.22
CA VAL A 9 -0.28 -0.76 -6.54
C VAL A 9 -0.31 -0.22 -5.11
N ALA A 10 0.83 0.25 -4.60
CA ALA A 10 0.93 0.92 -3.32
C ALA A 10 2.12 1.89 -3.31
N GLY A 11 1.91 3.10 -2.81
CA GLY A 11 2.93 4.15 -2.82
C GLY A 11 3.21 4.68 -4.22
N GLY A 12 4.48 4.84 -4.58
CA GLY A 12 4.92 5.39 -5.88
C GLY A 12 5.12 6.90 -5.90
N ASN A 13 4.68 7.62 -4.87
CA ASN A 13 4.74 9.08 -4.78
C ASN A 13 5.90 9.59 -3.89
N GLY A 14 6.98 8.82 -3.78
CA GLY A 14 8.11 9.12 -2.90
C GLY A 14 7.84 8.84 -1.41
N LYS A 15 8.87 9.05 -0.60
CA LYS A 15 8.82 8.90 0.87
C LYS A 15 8.04 10.06 1.50
N GLY A 16 7.06 9.77 2.36
CA GLY A 16 6.31 10.77 3.09
C GLY A 16 5.16 10.20 3.92
N ASP A 17 4.37 11.08 4.54
CA ASP A 17 3.29 10.74 5.49
C ASP A 17 1.87 10.85 4.92
N ARG A 18 1.72 11.38 3.70
CA ARG A 18 0.44 11.38 2.96
C ARG A 18 -0.06 9.96 2.71
N LEU A 19 -1.37 9.79 2.48
CA LEU A 19 -1.99 8.47 2.34
C LEU A 19 -1.57 7.72 1.05
N ASP A 20 -1.13 8.45 0.03
CA ASP A 20 -0.57 7.93 -1.21
C ASP A 20 0.96 7.72 -1.15
N GLN A 21 1.56 7.88 0.03
CA GLN A 21 2.98 7.70 0.29
C GLN A 21 3.23 6.63 1.36
N LEU A 22 4.41 6.02 1.26
CA LEU A 22 4.94 5.08 2.25
C LEU A 22 6.26 5.63 2.78
N ASN A 23 6.62 5.23 4.00
CA ASN A 23 7.84 5.64 4.67
C ASN A 23 8.38 4.46 5.48
N TYR A 24 9.54 3.92 5.08
CA TYR A 24 10.14 2.71 5.65
C TYR A 24 9.12 1.58 5.90
N PRO A 25 8.46 1.05 4.85
CA PRO A 25 7.61 -0.12 5.04
C PRO A 25 8.45 -1.34 5.45
N THR A 26 8.01 -2.08 6.46
CA THR A 26 8.77 -3.18 7.06
C THR A 26 8.16 -4.56 6.80
N GLY A 27 6.93 -4.61 6.30
CA GLY A 27 6.23 -5.85 6.02
C GLY A 27 5.03 -5.66 5.12
N VAL A 28 4.66 -6.71 4.40
CA VAL A 28 3.50 -6.75 3.50
C VAL A 28 2.83 -8.12 3.59
N LEU A 29 1.50 -8.13 3.59
CA LEU A 29 0.69 -9.34 3.46
C LEU A 29 -0.42 -9.12 2.43
N ILE A 30 -0.91 -10.21 1.84
CA ILE A 30 -2.04 -10.19 0.90
C ILE A 30 -3.31 -10.55 1.68
N ASP A 31 -4.26 -9.63 1.71
CA ASP A 31 -5.63 -9.89 2.12
C ASP A 31 -6.41 -10.37 0.89
N LYS A 32 -6.62 -11.69 0.82
CA LYS A 32 -7.33 -12.34 -0.29
C LYS A 32 -8.83 -12.04 -0.28
N GLU A 33 -9.42 -11.81 0.90
CA GLU A 33 -10.86 -11.55 1.02
C GLU A 33 -11.22 -10.18 0.44
N LYS A 34 -10.36 -9.18 0.69
CA LYS A 34 -10.57 -7.81 0.20
C LYS A 34 -9.81 -7.47 -1.09
N ASP A 35 -9.07 -8.43 -1.65
CA ASP A 35 -8.17 -8.23 -2.78
C ASP A 35 -7.26 -7.01 -2.60
N SER A 36 -6.51 -7.02 -1.51
CA SER A 36 -5.70 -5.87 -1.08
C SER A 36 -4.37 -6.29 -0.47
N PHE A 37 -3.45 -5.34 -0.36
CA PHE A 37 -2.25 -5.45 0.47
C PHE A 37 -2.49 -4.79 1.81
N ILE A 38 -2.03 -5.41 2.89
CA ILE A 38 -1.85 -4.75 4.18
C ILE A 38 -0.36 -4.56 4.39
N ILE A 39 0.04 -3.32 4.70
CA ILE A 39 1.43 -2.89 4.72
C ILE A 39 1.73 -2.29 6.10
N CYS A 40 2.78 -2.79 6.75
CA CYS A 40 3.36 -2.18 7.93
C CYS A 40 4.20 -0.98 7.50
N ASN A 41 3.65 0.23 7.59
CA ASN A 41 4.29 1.46 7.16
C ASN A 41 5.10 2.08 8.31
N GLY A 42 6.18 1.38 8.70
CA GLY A 42 6.89 1.56 9.96
C GLY A 42 7.40 2.97 10.23
N GLY A 43 7.91 3.67 9.22
CA GLY A 43 8.38 5.05 9.35
C GLY A 43 7.28 6.07 9.67
N ASN A 44 6.03 5.75 9.35
CA ASN A 44 4.86 6.56 9.73
C ASN A 44 4.09 5.97 10.91
N ARG A 45 4.61 4.89 11.54
CA ARG A 45 3.96 4.19 12.67
C ARG A 45 2.49 3.85 12.40
N ARG A 46 2.18 3.34 11.21
CA ARG A 46 0.80 2.96 10.86
C ARG A 46 0.76 1.67 10.06
N VAL A 47 -0.37 0.98 10.11
CA VAL A 47 -0.71 -0.12 9.21
C VAL A 47 -1.73 0.38 8.20
N VAL A 48 -1.45 0.21 6.91
CA VAL A 48 -2.33 0.68 5.83
C VAL A 48 -2.79 -0.45 4.92
N ARG A 49 -4.00 -0.32 4.38
CA ARG A 49 -4.54 -1.19 3.32
C ARG A 49 -4.49 -0.49 1.97
N TRP A 50 -4.05 -1.20 0.94
CA TRP A 50 -4.07 -0.76 -0.45
C TRP A 50 -4.81 -1.77 -1.32
N SER A 51 -5.91 -1.34 -1.95
CA SER A 51 -6.64 -2.21 -2.87
C SER A 51 -5.82 -2.48 -4.12
N ARG A 52 -5.84 -3.73 -4.59
CA ARG A 52 -5.18 -4.14 -5.85
C ARG A 52 -5.99 -3.74 -7.08
N ARG A 53 -7.22 -3.25 -6.87
CA ARG A 53 -8.11 -2.81 -7.94
C ARG A 53 -7.60 -1.52 -8.58
N SER A 54 -7.85 -1.41 -9.89
CA SER A 54 -7.54 -0.21 -10.66
C SER A 54 -8.34 1.00 -10.15
N GLY A 55 -7.68 2.16 -10.07
CA GLY A 55 -8.27 3.43 -9.61
C GLY A 55 -7.91 3.81 -8.17
N THR A 56 -7.31 2.91 -7.39
CA THR A 56 -6.80 3.22 -6.05
C THR A 56 -5.58 4.15 -6.14
N THR A 57 -5.67 5.34 -5.56
CA THR A 57 -4.59 6.35 -5.57
C THR A 57 -3.94 6.53 -4.21
N GLN A 58 -4.53 6.01 -3.13
CA GLN A 58 -4.05 6.14 -1.77
C GLN A 58 -4.45 4.95 -0.89
N GLY A 59 -3.74 4.77 0.20
CA GLY A 59 -4.04 3.76 1.21
C GLY A 59 -5.08 4.22 2.23
N GLU A 60 -5.68 3.25 2.90
CA GLU A 60 -6.57 3.43 4.04
C GLU A 60 -5.81 3.06 5.32
N ILE A 61 -5.90 3.87 6.37
CA ILE A 61 -5.29 3.54 7.67
C ILE A 61 -6.16 2.49 8.35
N LEU A 62 -5.57 1.35 8.68
CA LEU A 62 -6.22 0.31 9.48
C LEU A 62 -5.90 0.46 10.97
N VAL A 63 -4.66 0.82 11.28
CA VAL A 63 -4.16 0.98 12.66
C VAL A 63 -3.16 2.14 12.68
N ASP A 64 -3.25 2.96 13.71
CA ASP A 64 -2.23 3.95 14.09
C ASP A 64 -1.52 3.45 15.35
N CYS A 65 -0.18 3.53 15.38
CA CYS A 65 0.67 2.87 16.37
C CYS A 65 1.55 3.83 17.18
#